data_AF-A0A364WZZ2-F1
#
_entry.id   AF-A0A364WZZ2-F1
#
_cell.length_a   1.000
_cell.length_b   1.000
_cell.length_c   1.000
_cell.angle_alpha   90.00
_cell.angle_beta   90.00
_cell.angle_gamma   90.00
#
_symmetry.space_group_name_H-M   'P 1'
#
loop_
_entity.id
_entity.type
_entity.pdbx_description
1 polymer ?
#
loop_
_entity_poly.entity_id
_entity_poly.type
_entity_poly.pdbx_seq_one_letter_code
_entity_poly.pdbx_strand_id
1 'polypeptide(L)'
;MSHQKFKDCIDACVACAVSCSHCATECLKEEDVKMLSKCIQLDLECAAICRSAAELMSLGSEYSAHLCRICADACKACAEECEKHAHMGMEHCKECAEACRRCAEACEQMATAV
;
A
#
# COMPACT_ATOMS: atom_id res chain seq x y z
N MET A 1 23.95 11.39 -0.19
CA MET A 1 23.55 9.96 -0.12
C MET A 1 22.08 9.85 -0.48
N SER A 2 21.76 9.34 -1.66
CA SER A 2 20.39 9.22 -2.20
C SER A 2 19.49 8.35 -1.31
N HIS A 3 20.03 7.30 -0.67
CA HIS A 3 19.29 6.40 0.20
C HIS A 3 18.67 7.07 1.44
N GLN A 4 19.23 8.20 1.92
CA GLN A 4 18.67 8.92 3.06
C GLN A 4 17.36 9.65 2.70
N LYS A 5 17.21 10.09 1.44
CA LYS A 5 16.03 10.83 0.97
C LYS A 5 14.79 9.95 0.85
N PHE A 6 14.98 8.66 0.52
CA PHE A 6 13.86 7.75 0.28
C PHE A 6 13.51 6.87 1.48
N LYS A 7 14.33 6.90 2.54
CA LYS A 7 14.22 5.94 3.65
C LYS A 7 12.80 5.83 4.20
N ASP A 8 12.17 6.95 4.52
CA ASP A 8 10.82 6.96 5.13
C ASP A 8 9.76 6.41 4.17
N CYS A 9 9.88 6.74 2.87
CA CYS A 9 8.97 6.22 1.84
C CYS A 9 9.19 4.72 1.59
N ILE A 10 10.44 4.26 1.59
CA ILE A 10 10.78 2.83 1.47
C ILE A 10 10.19 2.05 2.65
N ASP A 11 10.41 2.53 3.87
CA ASP A 11 9.90 1.87 5.09
C ASP A 11 8.36 1.81 5.07
N ALA A 12 7.69 2.89 4.65
CA ALA A 12 6.23 2.92 4.50
C ALA A 12 5.73 1.94 3.42
N CYS A 13 6.40 1.87 2.26
CA CYS A 13 6.06 0.92 1.19
C CYS A 13 6.20 -0.53 1.66
N VAL A 14 7.30 -0.87 2.32
CA VAL A 14 7.53 -2.23 2.82
C VAL A 14 6.49 -2.61 3.88
N ALA A 15 6.22 -1.72 4.84
CA ALA A 15 5.20 -1.95 5.86
C ALA A 15 3.80 -2.13 5.25
N CYS A 16 3.43 -1.28 4.28
CA CYS A 16 2.16 -1.37 3.56
C CYS A 16 2.05 -2.69 2.78
N ALA A 17 3.11 -3.10 2.08
CA ALA A 17 3.09 -4.35 1.31
C ALA A 17 2.86 -5.58 2.19
N VAL A 18 3.47 -5.62 3.38
CA VAL A 18 3.26 -6.68 4.37
C VAL A 18 1.82 -6.64 4.88
N SER A 19 1.31 -5.46 5.23
CA SER A 19 -0.05 -5.28 5.75
C SER A 19 -1.12 -5.69 4.73
N CYS A 20 -1.01 -5.24 3.47
CA CYS A 20 -1.93 -5.65 2.40
C CYS A 20 -1.87 -7.16 2.13
N SER A 21 -0.67 -7.76 2.12
CA SER A 21 -0.55 -9.22 1.92
C SER A 21 -1.20 -10.02 3.06
N HIS A 22 -1.10 -9.50 4.29
CA HIS A 22 -1.78 -10.06 5.45
C HIS A 22 -3.30 -9.89 5.36
N CYS A 23 -3.78 -8.67 5.08
CA CYS A 23 -5.20 -8.34 4.91
C CYS A 23 -5.87 -9.21 3.85
N ALA A 24 -5.26 -9.38 2.66
CA ALA A 24 -5.76 -10.29 1.64
C ALA A 24 -5.92 -11.73 2.16
N THR A 25 -4.96 -12.20 2.97
CA THR A 25 -4.98 -13.55 3.53
C THR A 25 -6.05 -13.70 4.62
N GLU A 26 -6.27 -12.69 5.46
CA GLU A 26 -7.34 -12.71 6.46
C GLU A 26 -8.72 -12.57 5.82
N CYS A 27 -8.88 -11.71 4.80
CA CYS A 27 -10.11 -11.60 4.01
C CYS A 27 -10.54 -12.95 3.39
N LEU A 28 -9.57 -13.80 3.00
CA LEU A 28 -9.86 -15.15 2.49
C LEU A 28 -10.40 -16.12 3.55
N LYS A 29 -10.28 -15.79 4.83
CA LYS A 29 -10.76 -16.61 5.96
C LYS A 29 -12.12 -16.15 6.51
N GLU A 30 -12.60 -14.99 6.09
CA GLU A 30 -13.91 -14.46 6.48
C GLU A 30 -15.06 -15.29 5.88
N GLU A 31 -16.20 -15.33 6.58
CA GLU A 31 -17.33 -16.18 6.18
C GLU A 31 -17.91 -15.82 4.81
N ASP A 32 -18.01 -14.53 4.48
CA ASP A 32 -18.48 -14.04 3.17
C ASP A 32 -17.33 -13.48 2.34
N VAL A 33 -16.41 -14.36 1.91
CA VAL A 33 -15.27 -13.98 1.06
C VAL A 33 -15.67 -13.28 -0.25
N LYS A 34 -16.88 -13.52 -0.77
CA LYS A 34 -17.33 -12.91 -2.04
C LYS A 34 -17.47 -11.41 -1.91
N MET A 35 -17.96 -10.92 -0.77
CA MET A 35 -18.08 -9.48 -0.50
C MET A 35 -16.71 -8.79 -0.42
N LEU A 36 -15.64 -9.54 -0.12
CA LEU A 36 -14.27 -9.06 0.03
C LEU A 36 -13.42 -9.22 -1.24
N SER A 37 -13.99 -9.76 -2.32
CA SER A 37 -13.26 -10.00 -3.58
C SER A 37 -12.53 -8.76 -4.11
N LYS A 38 -13.16 -7.58 -3.99
CA LYS A 38 -12.57 -6.30 -4.37
C LYS A 38 -11.42 -5.88 -3.42
N CYS A 39 -11.61 -6.03 -2.11
CA CYS A 39 -10.58 -5.76 -1.11
C CYS A 39 -9.34 -6.63 -1.35
N ILE A 40 -9.54 -7.96 -1.51
CA ILE A 40 -8.46 -8.91 -1.80
C ILE A 40 -7.69 -8.53 -3.07
N GLN A 41 -8.41 -8.16 -4.14
CA GLN A 41 -7.76 -7.74 -5.38
C GLN A 41 -6.88 -6.49 -5.15
N LEU A 42 -7.42 -5.47 -4.50
CA LEU A 42 -6.69 -4.22 -4.24
C LEU A 42 -5.52 -4.44 -3.30
N ASP A 43 -5.66 -5.26 -2.26
CA ASP A 43 -4.58 -5.62 -1.34
C ASP A 43 -3.40 -6.26 -2.09
N LEU A 44 -3.67 -7.21 -2.99
CA LEU A 44 -2.63 -7.89 -3.77
C LEU A 44 -1.93 -6.95 -4.75
N GLU A 45 -2.69 -6.11 -5.44
CA GLU A 45 -2.17 -5.09 -6.36
C GLU A 45 -1.33 -4.05 -5.62
N CYS A 46 -1.85 -3.52 -4.51
CA CYS A 46 -1.17 -2.56 -3.65
C CYS A 46 0.15 -3.14 -3.12
N ALA A 47 0.13 -4.39 -2.62
CA ALA A 47 1.33 -5.03 -2.13
C ALA A 47 2.40 -5.21 -3.21
N ALA A 48 2.01 -5.57 -4.43
CA ALA A 48 2.95 -5.70 -5.56
C ALA A 48 3.58 -4.34 -5.92
N ILE A 49 2.76 -3.30 -6.04
CA ILE A 49 3.21 -1.95 -6.40
C ILE A 49 4.12 -1.37 -5.32
N CYS A 50 3.75 -1.49 -4.03
CA CYS A 50 4.57 -1.05 -2.91
C CYS A 50 5.95 -1.71 -2.90
N ARG A 51 6.03 -3.03 -3.15
CA ARG A 51 7.32 -3.73 -3.26
C ARG A 51 8.17 -3.19 -4.41
N SER A 52 7.57 -2.96 -5.57
CA SER A 52 8.28 -2.37 -6.72
C SER A 52 8.74 -0.94 -6.45
N ALA A 53 7.92 -0.12 -5.78
CA ALA A 53 8.28 1.26 -5.42
C ALA A 53 9.48 1.29 -4.46
N ALA A 54 9.45 0.47 -3.41
CA ALA A 54 10.54 0.31 -2.47
C ALA A 54 11.85 -0.12 -3.16
N GLU A 55 11.77 -1.09 -4.08
CA GLU A 55 12.93 -1.58 -4.82
C GLU A 55 13.53 -0.49 -5.72
N LEU A 56 12.72 0.19 -6.53
CA LEU A 56 13.23 1.25 -7.42
C LEU A 56 13.85 2.41 -6.64
N MET A 57 13.23 2.83 -5.54
CA MET A 57 13.81 3.83 -4.64
C MET A 57 15.14 3.37 -4.04
N SER A 58 15.23 2.09 -3.66
CA SER A 58 16.47 1.50 -3.12
C SER A 58 17.59 1.48 -4.16
N LEU A 59 17.26 1.28 -5.43
CA LEU A 59 18.20 1.34 -6.56
C LEU A 59 18.55 2.77 -6.99
N GLY A 60 17.88 3.80 -6.44
CA GLY A 60 18.04 5.18 -6.87
C GLY A 60 17.59 5.42 -8.32
N SER A 61 16.55 4.70 -8.77
CA SER A 61 16.06 4.75 -10.14
C SER A 61 15.48 6.12 -10.52
N GLU A 62 15.70 6.54 -11.77
CA GLU A 62 15.04 7.73 -12.34
C GLU A 62 13.51 7.54 -12.46
N TYR A 63 13.02 6.30 -12.45
CA TYR A 63 11.60 5.98 -12.50
C TYR A 63 10.89 6.01 -11.13
N SER A 64 11.63 6.21 -10.03
CA SER A 64 11.07 6.14 -8.67
C SER A 64 9.87 7.07 -8.48
N ALA A 65 9.95 8.32 -8.94
CA ALA A 65 8.85 9.27 -8.76
C ALA A 65 7.57 8.89 -9.53
N HIS A 66 7.73 8.40 -10.77
CA HIS A 66 6.59 7.90 -11.55
C HIS A 66 5.93 6.70 -10.88
N LEU A 67 6.73 5.76 -10.37
CA LEU A 67 6.20 4.60 -9.67
C LEU A 67 5.59 4.97 -8.31
N CYS A 68 6.16 5.94 -7.58
CA CYS A 68 5.56 6.47 -6.36
C CYS A 68 4.20 7.12 -6.62
N ARG A 69 4.00 7.78 -7.76
CA ARG A 69 2.68 8.30 -8.13
C ARG A 69 1.64 7.18 -8.25
N ILE A 70 1.98 6.11 -8.98
CA ILE A 70 1.12 4.92 -9.14
C ILE A 70 0.89 4.25 -7.78
N CYS A 71 1.93 4.14 -6.95
CA CYS A 71 1.84 3.57 -5.61
C CYS A 71 0.89 4.37 -4.72
N ALA A 72 0.95 5.71 -4.76
CA ALA A 72 0.03 6.54 -3.99
C ALA A 72 -1.43 6.32 -4.42
N ASP A 73 -1.70 6.25 -5.71
CA ASP A 73 -3.05 6.01 -6.24
C ASP A 73 -3.57 4.61 -5.84
N ALA A 74 -2.72 3.58 -5.93
CA ALA A 74 -3.06 2.22 -5.49
C ALA A 74 -3.32 2.14 -3.97
N CYS A 75 -2.46 2.75 -3.16
CA CYS A 75 -2.63 2.81 -1.71
C CYS A 75 -3.92 3.53 -1.31
N LYS A 76 -4.30 4.62 -2.00
CA LYS A 76 -5.57 5.31 -1.73
C LYS A 76 -6.78 4.42 -2.04
N ALA A 77 -6.77 3.76 -3.20
CA ALA A 77 -7.84 2.85 -3.58
C ALA A 77 -7.97 1.67 -2.60
N CYS A 78 -6.83 1.08 -2.17
CA CYS A 78 -6.81 0.01 -1.18
C CYS A 78 -7.34 0.49 0.17
N ALA A 79 -6.87 1.64 0.66
CA ALA A 79 -7.33 2.22 1.92
C ALA A 79 -8.84 2.46 1.93
N GLU A 80 -9.39 3.05 0.87
CA GLU A 80 -10.82 3.34 0.75
C GLU A 80 -11.68 2.07 0.77
N GLU A 81 -11.20 0.96 0.20
CA GLU A 81 -11.91 -0.31 0.25
C GLU A 81 -11.80 -0.96 1.63
N CYS A 82 -10.58 -1.02 2.19
CA CYS A 82 -10.34 -1.56 3.53
C CYS A 82 -11.13 -0.80 4.62
N GLU A 83 -11.26 0.54 4.52
CA GLU A 83 -12.04 1.36 5.46
C GLU A 83 -13.51 0.93 5.53
N LYS A 84 -14.12 0.56 4.39
CA LYS A 84 -15.50 0.07 4.36
C LYS A 84 -15.67 -1.17 5.23
N HIS A 85 -14.71 -2.08 5.17
CA HIS A 85 -14.71 -3.33 5.92
C HIS A 85 -14.27 -3.15 7.38
N ALA A 86 -13.41 -2.17 7.66
CA ALA A 86 -13.09 -1.74 9.02
C ALA A 86 -14.36 -1.28 9.76
N HIS A 87 -15.24 -0.53 9.10
CA HIS A 87 -16.54 -0.13 9.67
C HIS A 87 -17.47 -1.32 9.95
N MET A 88 -17.21 -2.48 9.38
CA MET A 88 -17.95 -3.73 9.62
C MET A 88 -17.35 -4.56 10.77
N GLY A 89 -16.28 -4.08 11.41
CA GLY A 89 -15.62 -4.74 12.54
C GLY A 89 -14.41 -5.60 12.18
N MET A 90 -13.94 -5.55 10.92
CA MET A 90 -12.75 -6.29 10.50
C MET A 90 -11.47 -5.49 10.86
N GLU A 91 -10.84 -5.84 11.98
CA GLU A 91 -9.64 -5.14 12.47
C GLU A 91 -8.44 -5.24 11.51
N HIS A 92 -8.28 -6.37 10.78
CA HIS A 92 -7.22 -6.52 9.79
C HIS A 92 -7.34 -5.51 8.64
N CYS A 93 -8.57 -5.22 8.19
CA CYS A 93 -8.83 -4.17 7.20
C CYS A 93 -8.54 -2.77 7.77
N LYS A 94 -8.80 -2.53 9.05
CA LYS A 94 -8.48 -1.24 9.69
C LYS A 94 -6.97 -0.97 9.71
N GLU A 95 -6.19 -1.96 10.14
CA GLU A 95 -4.73 -1.87 10.15
C GLU A 95 -4.16 -1.69 8.73
N CYS A 96 -4.74 -2.40 7.75
CA CYS A 96 -4.38 -2.25 6.34
C CYS A 96 -4.66 -0.85 5.81
N ALA A 97 -5.84 -0.29 6.09
CA ALA A 97 -6.20 1.07 5.70
C ALA A 97 -5.21 2.10 6.26
N GLU A 98 -4.86 2.01 7.55
CA GLU A 98 -3.91 2.92 8.19
C GLU A 98 -2.49 2.81 7.60
N ALA A 99 -2.05 1.60 7.23
CA ALA A 99 -0.79 1.40 6.54
C ALA A 99 -0.82 2.00 5.12
N CYS A 100 -1.91 1.77 4.38
CA CYS A 100 -2.12 2.31 3.04
C CYS A 100 -2.14 3.84 3.02
N ARG A 101 -2.86 4.49 3.95
CA ARG A 101 -2.90 5.97 4.04
C ARG A 101 -1.50 6.56 4.28
N ARG A 102 -0.74 6.01 5.22
CA ARG A 102 0.64 6.44 5.50
C ARG A 102 1.54 6.26 4.28
N CYS A 103 1.43 5.12 3.58
CA CYS A 103 2.21 4.86 2.38
C CYS A 103 1.83 5.81 1.23
N ALA A 104 0.54 6.09 1.06
CA ALA A 104 0.08 7.02 0.04
C ALA A 104 0.70 8.42 0.25
N GLU A 105 0.63 8.96 1.46
CA GLU A 105 1.19 10.26 1.79
C GLU A 105 2.70 10.33 1.52
N ALA A 106 3.46 9.31 1.94
CA ALA A 106 4.90 9.26 1.70
C ALA A 106 5.22 9.20 0.19
N CYS A 107 4.49 8.38 -0.57
CA CYS A 107 4.65 8.25 -2.01
C CYS A 107 4.28 9.53 -2.76
N GLU A 108 3.26 10.28 -2.33
CA GLU A 108 2.91 11.56 -2.95
C GLU A 108 4.02 12.59 -2.82
N GLN A 109 4.67 12.67 -1.65
CA GLN A 109 5.80 13.57 -1.45
C GLN A 109 6.93 13.24 -2.43
N MET A 110 7.20 11.96 -2.69
CA MET A 110 8.23 11.53 -3.65
C MET A 110 7.84 11.82 -5.10
N ALA A 111 6.56 11.68 -5.45
CA ALA A 111 6.06 11.94 -6.80
C ALA A 111 6.17 13.43 -7.21
N THR A 112 6.16 14.34 -6.24
CA THR A 112 6.26 15.80 -6.49
C THR A 112 7.68 16.35 -6.52
N ALA A 113 8.69 15.52 -6.20
CA ALA A 113 10.08 15.95 -6.07
C ALA A 113 10.88 15.94 -7.40
N VAL A 114 10.19 15.85 -8.55
CA VAL A 114 10.76 15.83 -9.91
C VAL A 114 10.64 17.18 -10.57
#